data_AF-A0A8S9FQ84-F1
#
_entry.id   AF-A0A8S9FQ84-F1
#
_cell.length_a   1.000
_cell.length_b   1.000
_cell.length_c   1.000
_cell.angle_alpha   90.00
_cell.angle_beta   90.00
_cell.angle_gamma   90.00
#
_symmetry.space_group_name_H-M   'P 1'
#
loop_
_entity.id
_entity.type
_entity.pdbx_description
1 polymer ?
#
loop_
_entity_poly.entity_id
_entity_poly.type
_entity_poly.pdbx_seq_one_letter_code
_entity_poly.pdbx_strand_id
1 'polypeptide(L)'
;MRGLVNRLVSRSLSVSGKWQNQQLRRLNIHEYQGAELMGKYGVNVPKGVAVSSLDEVKNAIQQVFPNENELVVKSQILAGGRGLGTFKSGLKGGVHIVSRDQIGCMVNGAGLAMATMDIIKLHGGTPANFLDVGGNASEHQVVEAFKILTSDDKVKAILVNIFGGIMKCDVIASGIVNAAKEVSLKVPVVVRLEGTNVEQGKRILKESGMKLITADDLDDAAEKAVKALAN
;
A
#
# COMPACT_ATOMS: atom_id res chain seq x y z
N MET A 1 44.74 -44.59 34.65
CA MET A 1 44.69 -43.19 34.18
C MET A 1 44.91 -43.10 32.67
N ARG A 2 43.95 -43.56 31.86
CA ARG A 2 43.95 -43.44 30.38
C ARG A 2 42.63 -42.82 29.98
N GLY A 3 42.56 -41.50 29.97
CA GLY A 3 41.31 -40.80 29.66
C GLY A 3 41.38 -39.33 30.01
N LEU A 4 42.29 -38.56 29.37
CA LEU A 4 42.22 -37.09 29.43
C LEU A 4 43.04 -36.32 28.39
N VAL A 5 43.52 -36.95 27.30
CA VAL A 5 44.39 -36.25 26.32
C VAL A 5 43.81 -36.13 24.90
N ASN A 6 42.69 -36.79 24.57
CA ASN A 6 42.11 -36.75 23.21
C ASN A 6 40.86 -35.86 23.05
N ARG A 7 40.70 -34.80 23.86
CA ARG A 7 39.50 -33.95 23.82
C ARG A 7 39.75 -32.45 23.61
N LEU A 8 40.83 -32.08 22.92
CA LEU A 8 41.14 -30.66 22.66
C LEU A 8 41.59 -30.29 21.24
N VAL A 9 41.39 -31.15 20.23
CA VAL A 9 41.69 -30.78 18.83
C VAL A 9 40.60 -31.27 17.89
N SER A 10 39.40 -30.68 17.95
CA SER A 10 38.40 -30.86 16.87
C SER A 10 37.36 -29.75 16.71
N ARG A 11 37.52 -28.57 17.32
CA ARG A 11 36.56 -27.46 17.15
C ARG A 11 37.23 -26.10 16.97
N SER A 12 37.98 -25.95 15.88
CA SER A 12 38.29 -24.64 15.30
C SER A 12 38.88 -24.76 13.90
N LEU A 13 38.21 -25.51 13.02
CA LEU A 13 38.28 -25.17 11.61
C LEU A 13 37.02 -24.36 11.32
N SER A 14 37.13 -23.04 11.56
CA SER A 14 36.26 -22.08 10.88
C SER A 14 36.32 -22.43 9.41
N VAL A 15 35.19 -22.82 8.82
CA VAL A 15 35.01 -22.93 7.37
C VAL A 15 35.10 -21.49 6.83
N SER A 16 36.33 -21.00 6.76
CA SER A 16 36.67 -19.73 6.16
C SER A 16 36.77 -19.98 4.65
N GLY A 17 35.91 -19.33 3.90
CA GLY A 17 36.16 -19.00 2.50
C GLY A 17 36.02 -20.13 1.49
N LYS A 18 34.81 -20.68 1.32
CA LYS A 18 34.34 -20.84 -0.07
C LYS A 18 33.77 -19.49 -0.45
N TRP A 19 34.49 -18.79 -1.31
CA TRP A 19 33.99 -17.67 -2.08
C TRP A 19 32.65 -18.08 -2.70
N GLN A 20 31.54 -17.76 -2.03
CA GLN A 20 30.30 -17.54 -2.75
C GLN A 20 30.63 -16.32 -3.59
N ASN A 21 31.00 -16.55 -4.86
CA ASN A 21 30.82 -15.55 -5.90
C ASN A 21 29.35 -15.18 -5.81
N GLN A 22 29.04 -14.15 -5.01
CA GLN A 22 27.73 -13.57 -4.96
C GLN A 22 27.46 -13.19 -6.40
N GLN A 23 26.49 -13.83 -7.02
CA GLN A 23 26.16 -13.57 -8.41
C GLN A 23 25.93 -12.06 -8.52
N LEU A 24 26.84 -11.39 -9.23
CA LEU A 24 26.70 -9.97 -9.50
C LEU A 24 25.44 -9.83 -10.36
N ARG A 25 24.33 -9.46 -9.72
CA ARG A 25 23.07 -9.21 -10.40
C ARG A 25 23.24 -7.90 -11.15
N ARG A 26 23.72 -7.99 -12.39
CA ARG A 26 23.66 -6.88 -13.37
C ARG A 26 22.24 -6.76 -13.96
N LEU A 27 21.21 -7.02 -13.16
CA LEU A 27 19.84 -7.01 -13.62
C LEU A 27 19.23 -5.63 -13.33
N ASN A 28 19.56 -4.67 -14.19
CA ASN A 28 18.96 -3.35 -14.23
C ASN A 28 17.92 -3.33 -15.35
N ILE A 29 16.86 -4.13 -15.23
CA ILE A 29 15.74 -4.12 -16.17
C ILE A 29 14.53 -3.48 -15.52
N HIS A 30 13.81 -2.68 -16.31
CA HIS A 30 12.52 -2.15 -15.92
C HIS A 30 11.44 -3.24 -16.00
N GLU A 31 10.33 -3.06 -15.28
CA GLU A 31 9.20 -4.01 -15.27
C GLU A 31 8.67 -4.25 -16.68
N TYR A 32 8.57 -3.22 -17.53
CA TYR A 32 8.10 -3.37 -18.91
C TYR A 32 9.02 -4.25 -19.77
N GLN A 33 10.34 -4.16 -19.58
CA GLN A 33 11.33 -4.99 -20.29
C GLN A 33 11.27 -6.44 -19.81
N GLY A 34 11.08 -6.66 -18.51
CA GLY A 34 10.85 -7.98 -17.94
C GLY A 34 9.58 -8.62 -18.48
N ALA A 35 8.47 -7.86 -18.53
CA ALA A 35 7.20 -8.32 -19.09
C ALA A 35 7.34 -8.71 -20.57
N GLU A 36 7.98 -7.88 -21.39
CA GLU A 36 8.22 -8.18 -22.81
C GLU A 36 9.05 -9.46 -22.98
N LEU A 37 10.13 -9.62 -22.20
CA LEU A 37 10.97 -10.81 -22.22
C LEU A 37 10.16 -12.06 -21.85
N MET A 38 9.42 -12.02 -20.75
CA MET A 38 8.56 -13.13 -20.29
C MET A 38 7.51 -13.50 -21.34
N GLY A 39 6.86 -12.50 -21.96
CA GLY A 39 5.89 -12.69 -23.03
C GLY A 39 6.48 -13.40 -24.25
N LYS A 40 7.72 -13.08 -24.65
CA LYS A 40 8.43 -13.76 -25.76
C LYS A 40 8.62 -15.27 -25.51
N TYR A 41 8.65 -15.70 -24.25
CA TYR A 41 8.78 -17.10 -23.86
C TYR A 41 7.45 -17.75 -23.46
N GLY A 42 6.32 -17.13 -23.81
CA GLY A 42 4.98 -17.70 -23.60
C GLY A 42 4.47 -17.59 -22.16
N VAL A 43 5.12 -16.81 -21.30
CA VAL A 43 4.59 -16.48 -19.97
C VAL A 43 3.52 -15.40 -20.13
N ASN A 44 2.33 -15.65 -19.62
CA ASN A 44 1.26 -14.65 -19.64
C ASN A 44 1.66 -13.44 -18.77
N VAL A 45 1.67 -12.25 -19.36
CA VAL A 45 2.02 -10.99 -18.70
C VAL A 45 0.91 -9.95 -18.95
N PRO A 46 0.69 -9.01 -18.02
CA PRO A 46 -0.27 -7.93 -18.24
C PRO A 46 0.05 -7.12 -19.49
N LYS A 47 -0.98 -6.78 -20.28
CA LYS A 47 -0.82 -5.89 -21.44
C LYS A 47 -0.43 -4.50 -20.96
N GLY A 48 0.66 -3.95 -21.49
CA GLY A 48 1.22 -2.68 -21.05
C GLY A 48 2.06 -2.03 -22.15
N VAL A 49 2.20 -0.71 -22.10
CA VAL A 49 3.11 0.05 -22.96
C VAL A 49 3.90 1.06 -22.14
N ALA A 50 5.19 1.17 -22.39
CA ALA A 50 6.04 2.20 -21.79
C ALA A 50 5.85 3.50 -22.57
N VAL A 51 5.63 4.60 -21.85
CA VAL A 51 5.41 5.93 -22.42
C VAL A 51 6.28 6.94 -21.68
N SER A 52 6.80 7.93 -22.42
CA SER A 52 7.71 8.95 -21.91
C SER A 52 7.17 10.38 -22.01
N SER A 53 6.04 10.56 -22.69
CA SER A 53 5.41 11.86 -22.95
C SER A 53 3.89 11.79 -22.87
N LEU A 54 3.23 12.94 -22.69
CA LEU A 54 1.76 13.01 -22.66
C LEU A 54 1.11 12.62 -24.00
N ASP A 55 1.78 12.89 -25.11
CA ASP A 55 1.27 12.52 -26.43
C ASP A 55 1.36 11.01 -26.66
N GLU A 56 2.43 10.37 -26.18
CA GLU A 56 2.52 8.90 -26.16
C GLU A 56 1.41 8.27 -25.29
N VAL A 57 1.03 8.90 -24.17
CA VAL A 57 -0.11 8.43 -23.36
C VAL A 57 -1.40 8.45 -24.18
N LYS A 58 -1.71 9.56 -24.88
CA LYS A 58 -2.92 9.65 -25.72
C LYS A 58 -2.94 8.60 -26.83
N ASN A 59 -1.80 8.42 -27.50
CA ASN A 59 -1.66 7.42 -28.56
C ASN A 59 -1.81 5.99 -28.00
N ALA A 60 -1.20 5.71 -26.85
CA ALA A 60 -1.33 4.42 -26.17
C ALA A 60 -2.78 4.09 -25.83
N ILE A 61 -3.54 5.07 -25.31
CA ILE A 61 -4.97 4.90 -25.01
C ILE A 61 -5.73 4.52 -26.29
N GLN A 62 -5.53 5.27 -27.38
CA GLN A 62 -6.26 5.05 -28.63
C GLN A 62 -5.90 3.75 -29.34
N GLN A 63 -4.62 3.36 -29.33
CA GLN A 63 -4.12 2.24 -30.14
C GLN A 63 -4.02 0.93 -29.36
N VAL A 64 -3.55 0.98 -28.11
CA VAL A 64 -3.27 -0.21 -27.31
C VAL A 64 -4.48 -0.59 -26.45
N PHE A 65 -5.24 0.41 -25.99
CA PHE A 65 -6.36 0.25 -25.07
C PHE A 65 -7.67 0.93 -25.54
N PRO A 66 -8.10 0.74 -26.81
CA PRO A 66 -9.23 1.49 -27.39
C PRO A 66 -10.57 1.26 -26.69
N ASN A 67 -10.72 0.12 -26.02
CA ASN A 67 -11.98 -0.32 -25.40
C ASN A 67 -11.87 -0.43 -23.86
N GLU A 68 -10.77 0.03 -23.27
CA GLU A 68 -10.59 -0.05 -21.82
C GLU A 68 -11.11 1.23 -21.17
N ASN A 69 -12.02 1.06 -20.20
CA ASN A 69 -12.60 2.17 -19.45
C ASN A 69 -11.73 2.58 -18.26
N GLU A 70 -10.81 1.72 -17.82
CA GLU A 70 -9.95 1.92 -16.66
C GLU A 70 -8.50 1.59 -17.03
N LEU A 71 -7.57 2.50 -16.73
CA LEU A 71 -6.16 2.35 -17.06
C LEU A 71 -5.29 2.71 -15.86
N VAL A 72 -4.23 1.94 -15.65
CA VAL A 72 -3.25 2.17 -14.59
C VAL A 72 -1.98 2.75 -15.18
N VAL A 73 -1.61 3.94 -14.74
CA VAL A 73 -0.32 4.56 -15.06
C VAL A 73 0.67 4.22 -13.95
N LYS A 74 1.77 3.55 -14.31
CA LYS A 74 2.87 3.26 -13.40
C LYS A 74 4.09 4.11 -13.75
N SER A 75 4.59 4.88 -12.79
CA SER A 75 5.92 5.49 -12.90
C SER A 75 6.98 4.47 -12.49
N GLN A 76 7.95 4.21 -13.36
CA GLN A 76 9.01 3.23 -13.12
C GLN A 76 10.37 3.91 -12.97
N ILE A 77 11.14 3.48 -11.98
CA ILE A 77 12.55 3.86 -11.80
C ILE A 77 13.39 2.61 -11.59
N LEU A 78 14.64 2.61 -12.06
CA LEU A 78 15.62 1.54 -11.79
C LEU A 78 16.23 1.71 -10.40
N ALA A 79 15.39 1.64 -9.37
CA ALA A 79 15.83 1.71 -7.99
C ALA A 79 15.16 0.60 -7.17
N GLY A 80 15.97 -0.12 -6.40
CA GLY A 80 15.48 -1.02 -5.36
C GLY A 80 15.22 -0.21 -4.09
N GLY A 81 14.01 -0.33 -3.53
CA GLY A 81 13.69 0.24 -2.22
C GLY A 81 12.25 0.75 -2.15
N ARG A 82 11.42 0.08 -1.35
CA ARG A 82 10.07 0.57 -1.03
C ARG A 82 10.21 1.90 -0.27
N GLY A 83 9.51 2.94 -0.73
CA GLY A 83 9.47 4.25 -0.04
C GLY A 83 10.67 5.17 -0.25
N LEU A 84 11.63 4.83 -1.13
CA LEU A 84 12.80 5.68 -1.39
C LEU A 84 12.60 6.68 -2.53
N GLY A 85 11.60 6.46 -3.40
CA GLY A 85 11.27 7.38 -4.50
C GLY A 85 10.51 8.60 -4.00
N THR A 86 10.90 9.79 -4.47
CA THR A 86 10.22 11.06 -4.17
C THR A 86 9.83 11.79 -5.45
N PHE A 87 8.67 12.42 -5.47
CA PHE A 87 8.27 13.27 -6.59
C PHE A 87 8.89 14.67 -6.45
N LYS A 88 9.37 15.25 -7.55
CA LYS A 88 9.92 16.61 -7.58
C LYS A 88 8.89 17.68 -7.20
N SER A 89 7.61 17.41 -7.46
CA SER A 89 6.49 18.26 -7.06
C SER A 89 6.23 18.26 -5.55
N GLY A 90 6.92 17.41 -4.78
CA GLY A 90 6.65 17.19 -3.37
C GLY A 90 5.53 16.18 -3.10
N LEU A 91 4.85 15.67 -4.14
CA LEU A 91 3.81 14.64 -4.01
C LEU A 91 4.36 13.41 -3.25
N LYS A 92 3.54 12.81 -2.38
CA LYS A 92 3.89 11.64 -1.56
C LYS A 92 2.88 10.52 -1.79
N GLY A 93 3.33 9.32 -2.18
CA GLY A 93 2.52 8.08 -2.24
C GLY A 93 1.83 7.76 -3.59
N GLY A 94 1.25 6.54 -3.63
CA GLY A 94 -0.03 6.19 -4.29
C GLY A 94 -0.11 5.78 -5.77
N VAL A 95 -0.95 4.79 -6.08
CA VAL A 95 -1.60 4.61 -7.39
C VAL A 95 -2.99 5.25 -7.28
N HIS A 96 -3.34 6.15 -8.19
CA HIS A 96 -4.61 6.89 -8.16
C HIS A 96 -5.59 6.30 -9.17
N ILE A 97 -6.83 6.03 -8.76
CA ILE A 97 -7.89 5.51 -9.63
C ILE A 97 -8.87 6.64 -9.92
N VAL A 98 -9.02 7.02 -11.19
CA VAL A 98 -9.90 8.15 -11.54
C VAL A 98 -11.26 7.63 -11.99
N SER A 99 -12.26 7.63 -11.09
CA SER A 99 -13.70 7.45 -11.41
C SER A 99 -14.56 8.41 -10.56
N ARG A 100 -15.90 8.38 -10.68
CA ARG A 100 -16.80 9.26 -9.89
C ARG A 100 -17.35 8.54 -8.66
N ASP A 101 -17.56 9.31 -7.58
CA ASP A 101 -18.08 8.93 -6.25
C ASP A 101 -17.46 7.67 -5.64
N GLN A 102 -16.31 7.85 -4.97
CA GLN A 102 -15.41 6.76 -4.61
C GLN A 102 -15.12 6.70 -3.10
N ILE A 103 -14.65 5.52 -2.65
CA ILE A 103 -14.16 5.27 -1.30
C ILE A 103 -12.64 5.42 -1.27
N GLY A 104 -12.14 6.47 -0.62
CA GLY A 104 -10.72 6.69 -0.38
C GLY A 104 -10.15 5.58 0.50
N CYS A 105 -9.08 4.92 0.06
CA CYS A 105 -8.46 3.82 0.80
C CYS A 105 -7.15 4.28 1.44
N MET A 106 -6.97 4.05 2.74
CA MET A 106 -5.67 4.18 3.41
C MET A 106 -5.33 2.86 4.10
N VAL A 107 -4.26 2.21 3.65
CA VAL A 107 -3.94 0.84 4.06
C VAL A 107 -2.44 0.72 4.34
N ASN A 108 -2.03 -0.23 5.17
CA ASN A 108 -0.61 -0.62 5.28
C ASN A 108 -0.34 -1.96 4.59
N GLY A 109 0.65 -1.96 3.71
CA GLY A 109 1.06 -3.10 2.89
C GLY A 109 0.25 -3.22 1.60
N ALA A 110 0.98 -3.25 0.48
CA ALA A 110 0.41 -3.36 -0.87
C ALA A 110 -0.60 -4.52 -1.07
N GLY A 111 -0.32 -5.70 -0.50
CA GLY A 111 -1.24 -6.85 -0.62
C GLY A 111 -2.58 -6.59 0.08
N LEU A 112 -2.54 -6.00 1.27
CA LEU A 112 -3.74 -5.61 2.00
C LEU A 112 -4.48 -4.47 1.27
N ALA A 113 -3.74 -3.54 0.69
CA ALA A 113 -4.32 -2.44 -0.08
C ALA A 113 -5.10 -2.94 -1.31
N MET A 114 -4.54 -3.89 -2.07
CA MET A 114 -5.27 -4.54 -3.18
C MET A 114 -6.50 -5.29 -2.68
N ALA A 115 -6.36 -6.11 -1.64
CA ALA A 115 -7.50 -6.86 -1.07
C ALA A 115 -8.61 -5.94 -0.55
N THR A 116 -8.24 -4.77 -0.02
CA THR A 116 -9.18 -3.74 0.45
C THR A 116 -9.98 -3.15 -0.71
N MET A 117 -9.31 -2.88 -1.83
CA MET A 117 -9.97 -2.39 -3.03
C MET A 117 -10.90 -3.44 -3.64
N ASP A 118 -10.46 -4.70 -3.68
CA ASP A 118 -11.24 -5.81 -4.20
C ASP A 118 -12.52 -6.01 -3.38
N ILE A 119 -12.41 -6.02 -2.05
CA ILE A 119 -13.58 -6.22 -1.18
C ILE A 119 -14.56 -5.04 -1.24
N ILE A 120 -14.08 -3.80 -1.38
CA ILE A 120 -14.94 -2.64 -1.64
C ILE A 120 -15.75 -2.86 -2.93
N LYS A 121 -15.09 -3.36 -3.98
CA LYS A 121 -15.75 -3.65 -5.27
C LYS A 121 -16.76 -4.79 -5.15
N LEU A 122 -16.44 -5.84 -4.38
CA LEU A 122 -17.35 -6.96 -4.11
C LEU A 122 -18.64 -6.52 -3.42
N HIS A 123 -18.55 -5.52 -2.52
CA HIS A 123 -19.72 -4.91 -1.85
C HIS A 123 -20.42 -3.84 -2.69
N GLY A 124 -20.05 -3.67 -3.97
CA GLY A 124 -20.69 -2.72 -4.89
C GLY A 124 -20.19 -1.28 -4.81
N GLY A 125 -19.15 -1.01 -4.01
CA GLY A 125 -18.46 0.28 -3.98
C GLY A 125 -17.42 0.42 -5.10
N THR A 126 -16.82 1.60 -5.21
CA THR A 126 -15.66 1.83 -6.09
C THR A 126 -14.52 2.46 -5.29
N PRO A 127 -13.35 1.82 -5.20
CA PRO A 127 -12.21 2.40 -4.50
C PRO A 127 -11.65 3.60 -5.28
N ALA A 128 -11.28 4.67 -4.56
CA ALA A 128 -10.77 5.91 -5.16
C ALA A 128 -9.30 5.83 -5.53
N ASN A 129 -8.56 4.99 -4.82
CA ASN A 129 -7.13 4.98 -4.90
C ASN A 129 -6.58 3.69 -4.29
N PHE A 130 -5.32 3.46 -4.61
CA PHE A 130 -4.44 2.57 -3.89
C PHE A 130 -3.45 3.46 -3.11
N LEU A 131 -3.49 3.42 -1.79
CA LEU A 131 -2.53 4.13 -0.94
C LEU A 131 -2.06 3.21 0.17
N ASP A 132 -0.77 2.90 0.08
CA ASP A 132 -0.02 2.15 1.08
C ASP A 132 0.83 3.13 1.92
N VAL A 133 0.51 3.28 3.21
CA VAL A 133 1.29 4.11 4.15
C VAL A 133 2.57 3.40 4.64
N GLY A 134 2.68 2.10 4.41
CA GLY A 134 3.78 1.25 4.85
C GLY A 134 3.59 0.67 6.25
N GLY A 135 4.32 -0.41 6.55
CA GLY A 135 4.22 -1.11 7.84
C GLY A 135 4.88 -0.39 9.04
N ASN A 136 5.56 0.73 8.81
CA ASN A 136 6.20 1.57 9.83
C ASN A 136 5.70 3.03 9.72
N ALA A 137 4.45 3.22 9.31
CA ALA A 137 3.91 4.55 9.07
C ALA A 137 3.99 5.43 10.32
N SER A 138 4.54 6.62 10.18
CA SER A 138 4.52 7.65 11.22
C SER A 138 3.18 8.39 11.22
N GLU A 139 2.88 9.08 12.32
CA GLU A 139 1.73 9.97 12.43
C GLU A 139 1.69 11.01 11.30
N HIS A 140 2.84 11.61 10.97
CA HIS A 140 2.95 12.56 9.86
C HIS A 140 2.55 11.92 8.52
N GLN A 141 2.91 10.66 8.26
CA GLN A 141 2.51 9.98 7.02
C GLN A 141 0.99 9.74 6.98
N VAL A 142 0.37 9.47 8.12
CA VAL A 142 -1.09 9.35 8.24
C VAL A 142 -1.77 10.70 7.94
N VAL A 143 -1.26 11.81 8.49
CA VAL A 143 -1.77 13.16 8.20
C VAL A 143 -1.69 13.49 6.71
N GLU A 144 -0.54 13.27 6.07
CA GLU A 144 -0.37 13.53 4.65
C GLU A 144 -1.26 12.64 3.78
N ALA A 145 -1.45 11.37 4.17
CA ALA A 145 -2.40 10.48 3.50
C ALA A 145 -3.83 11.02 3.57
N PHE A 146 -4.26 11.53 4.73
CA PHE A 146 -5.55 12.18 4.85
C PHE A 146 -5.67 13.43 3.97
N LYS A 147 -4.64 14.29 3.92
CA LYS A 147 -4.64 15.48 3.04
C LYS A 147 -4.79 15.10 1.56
N ILE A 148 -4.11 14.04 1.12
CA ILE A 148 -4.22 13.52 -0.25
C ILE A 148 -5.66 13.06 -0.50
N LEU A 149 -6.21 12.22 0.38
CA LEU A 149 -7.56 11.68 0.22
C LEU A 149 -8.64 12.77 0.25
N THR A 150 -8.50 13.80 1.10
CA THR A 150 -9.49 14.88 1.21
C THR A 150 -9.31 15.97 0.15
N SER A 151 -8.20 15.98 -0.58
CA SER A 151 -7.99 16.90 -1.71
C SER A 151 -8.77 16.51 -2.97
N ASP A 152 -9.22 15.27 -3.07
CA ASP A 152 -10.06 14.79 -4.16
C ASP A 152 -11.54 14.91 -3.77
N ASP A 153 -12.27 15.76 -4.49
CA ASP A 153 -13.68 16.05 -4.25
C ASP A 153 -14.62 14.87 -4.61
N LYS A 154 -14.10 13.86 -5.31
CA LYS A 154 -14.82 12.64 -5.67
C LYS A 154 -14.78 11.59 -4.57
N VAL A 155 -13.88 11.73 -3.58
CA VAL A 155 -13.88 10.87 -2.40
C VAL A 155 -15.07 11.25 -1.53
N LYS A 156 -16.01 10.31 -1.35
CA LYS A 156 -17.25 10.51 -0.55
C LYS A 156 -17.25 9.78 0.78
N ALA A 157 -16.37 8.81 0.94
CA ALA A 157 -16.10 8.13 2.21
C ALA A 157 -14.63 7.70 2.23
N ILE A 158 -14.04 7.52 3.42
CA ILE A 158 -12.69 6.98 3.57
C ILE A 158 -12.76 5.68 4.35
N LEU A 159 -12.09 4.64 3.85
CA LEU A 159 -11.84 3.41 4.57
C LEU A 159 -10.36 3.32 4.94
N VAL A 160 -10.10 3.32 6.25
CA VAL A 160 -8.79 3.10 6.84
C VAL A 160 -8.73 1.65 7.30
N ASN A 161 -7.92 0.83 6.65
CA ASN A 161 -7.75 -0.58 7.01
C ASN A 161 -6.29 -0.83 7.39
N ILE A 162 -6.04 -1.02 8.68
CA ILE A 162 -4.69 -1.21 9.20
C ILE A 162 -4.60 -2.53 9.93
N PHE A 163 -3.64 -3.35 9.51
CA PHE A 163 -3.24 -4.55 10.24
C PHE A 163 -1.93 -4.29 10.98
N GLY A 164 -2.02 -4.13 12.29
CA GLY A 164 -0.92 -3.95 13.22
C GLY A 164 -0.09 -5.21 13.39
N GLY A 165 1.22 -5.00 13.51
CA GLY A 165 2.21 -6.05 13.76
C GLY A 165 3.41 -5.41 14.42
N ILE A 166 4.37 -4.93 13.63
CA ILE A 166 5.41 -4.01 14.12
C ILE A 166 4.77 -2.67 14.53
N MET A 167 3.80 -2.22 13.72
CA MET A 167 2.99 -1.03 13.99
C MET A 167 1.92 -1.33 15.04
N LYS A 168 1.82 -0.48 16.06
CA LYS A 168 0.82 -0.62 17.13
C LYS A 168 -0.43 0.20 16.81
N CYS A 169 -1.61 -0.38 17.03
CA CYS A 169 -2.89 0.22 16.67
C CYS A 169 -3.23 1.48 17.46
N ASP A 170 -2.73 1.61 18.68
CA ASP A 170 -2.86 2.80 19.54
C ASP A 170 -2.15 4.03 18.97
N VAL A 171 -0.91 3.85 18.47
CA VAL A 171 -0.15 4.91 17.79
C VAL A 171 -0.90 5.36 16.53
N ILE A 172 -1.40 4.40 15.74
CA ILE A 172 -2.11 4.70 14.50
C ILE A 172 -3.47 5.33 14.75
N ALA A 173 -4.22 4.84 15.73
CA ALA A 173 -5.49 5.46 16.15
C ALA A 173 -5.28 6.92 16.56
N SER A 174 -4.21 7.20 17.33
CA SER A 174 -3.86 8.57 17.70
C SER A 174 -3.56 9.43 16.48
N GLY A 175 -2.75 8.91 15.54
CA GLY A 175 -2.45 9.61 14.29
C GLY A 175 -3.67 9.86 13.42
N ILE A 176 -4.61 8.91 13.34
CA ILE A 176 -5.89 9.08 12.64
C ILE A 176 -6.70 10.20 13.30
N VAL A 177 -6.85 10.19 14.62
CA VAL A 177 -7.60 11.22 15.36
C VAL A 177 -6.99 12.61 15.16
N ASN A 178 -5.66 12.72 15.22
CA ASN A 178 -4.96 13.99 15.05
C ASN A 178 -5.07 14.50 13.61
N ALA A 179 -4.86 13.62 12.61
CA ALA A 179 -5.08 13.95 11.21
C ALA A 179 -6.52 14.43 10.97
N ALA A 180 -7.49 13.68 11.48
CA ALA A 180 -8.90 13.98 11.34
C ALA A 180 -9.30 15.36 11.90
N LYS A 181 -8.67 15.79 13.00
CA LYS A 181 -8.82 17.14 13.57
C LYS A 181 -8.15 18.22 12.71
N GLU A 182 -6.96 17.95 12.18
CA GLU A 182 -6.21 18.90 11.36
C GLU A 182 -6.88 19.15 10.00
N VAL A 183 -7.29 18.08 9.30
CA VAL A 183 -7.84 18.19 7.93
C VAL A 183 -9.32 18.56 7.87
N SER A 184 -10.01 18.72 9.01
CA SER A 184 -11.45 19.05 9.08
C SER A 184 -12.29 18.14 8.16
N LEU A 185 -12.37 16.85 8.50
CA LEU A 185 -13.04 15.84 7.69
C LEU A 185 -14.49 16.21 7.34
N LYS A 186 -14.79 16.23 6.04
CA LYS A 186 -16.15 16.46 5.49
C LYS A 186 -16.88 15.17 5.11
N VAL A 187 -16.15 14.06 5.06
CA VAL A 187 -16.64 12.75 4.63
C VAL A 187 -16.55 11.74 5.78
N PRO A 188 -17.46 10.76 5.85
CA PRO A 188 -17.39 9.69 6.84
C PRO A 188 -16.09 8.90 6.71
N VAL A 189 -15.52 8.51 7.85
CA VAL A 189 -14.32 7.68 7.92
C VAL A 189 -14.65 6.39 8.66
N VAL A 190 -14.51 5.28 7.95
CA VAL A 190 -14.57 3.93 8.49
C VAL A 190 -13.16 3.48 8.83
N VAL A 191 -12.94 3.01 10.04
CA VAL A 191 -11.64 2.58 10.54
C VAL A 191 -11.73 1.14 11.01
N ARG A 192 -10.92 0.28 10.40
CA ARG A 192 -10.67 -1.09 10.83
C ARG A 192 -9.23 -1.19 11.28
N LEU A 193 -9.04 -1.53 12.55
CA LEU A 193 -7.75 -1.82 13.14
C LEU A 193 -7.73 -3.30 13.56
N GLU A 194 -6.63 -3.98 13.27
CA GLU A 194 -6.35 -5.33 13.76
C GLU A 194 -4.93 -5.47 14.30
N GLY A 195 -4.67 -6.45 15.15
CA GLY A 195 -3.32 -6.77 15.61
C GLY A 195 -2.89 -6.07 16.92
N THR A 196 -1.60 -5.71 17.04
CA THR A 196 -1.01 -5.28 18.32
C THR A 196 -1.69 -4.01 18.87
N ASN A 197 -2.09 -4.04 20.14
CA ASN A 197 -2.80 -2.95 20.84
C ASN A 197 -4.15 -2.55 20.22
N VAL A 198 -4.83 -3.43 19.50
CA VAL A 198 -6.12 -3.14 18.82
C VAL A 198 -7.18 -2.60 19.78
N GLU A 199 -7.36 -3.20 20.96
CA GLU A 199 -8.35 -2.75 21.95
C GLU A 199 -8.12 -1.31 22.40
N GLN A 200 -6.84 -0.95 22.62
CA GLN A 200 -6.46 0.41 22.98
C GLN A 200 -6.67 1.37 21.80
N GLY A 201 -6.36 0.95 20.57
CA GLY A 201 -6.65 1.70 19.36
C GLY A 201 -8.15 1.99 19.19
N LYS A 202 -9.00 0.97 19.29
CA LYS A 202 -10.47 1.10 19.22
C LYS A 202 -10.99 2.06 20.31
N ARG A 203 -10.44 1.98 21.52
CA ARG A 203 -10.77 2.91 22.63
C ARG A 203 -10.41 4.36 22.30
N ILE A 204 -9.21 4.62 21.78
CA ILE A 204 -8.77 5.96 21.35
C ILE A 204 -9.71 6.54 20.29
N LEU A 205 -10.11 5.74 19.30
CA LEU A 205 -11.06 6.17 18.26
C LEU A 205 -12.41 6.56 18.87
N LYS A 206 -12.95 5.74 19.80
CA LYS A 206 -14.25 5.96 20.44
C LYS A 206 -14.26 7.18 21.37
N GLU A 207 -13.18 7.40 22.11
CA GLU A 207 -13.05 8.52 23.06
C GLU A 207 -12.69 9.84 22.37
N SER A 208 -12.34 9.82 21.08
CA SER A 208 -11.92 11.01 20.33
C SER A 208 -12.98 12.10 20.17
N GLY A 209 -14.26 11.76 20.37
CA GLY A 209 -15.40 12.64 20.10
C GLY A 209 -15.67 12.88 18.61
N MET A 210 -14.91 12.23 17.72
CA MET A 210 -15.10 12.31 16.28
C MET A 210 -16.13 11.29 15.79
N LYS A 211 -16.85 11.63 14.71
CA LYS A 211 -17.75 10.69 14.01
C LYS A 211 -16.96 9.69 13.15
N LEU A 212 -16.16 8.85 13.81
CA LEU A 212 -15.44 7.74 13.19
C LEU A 212 -16.25 6.46 13.34
N ILE A 213 -16.41 5.71 12.26
CA ILE A 213 -17.13 4.43 12.24
C ILE A 213 -16.10 3.33 12.45
N THR A 214 -16.19 2.58 13.53
CA THR A 214 -15.29 1.43 13.76
C THR A 214 -15.85 0.17 13.11
N ALA A 215 -14.97 -0.61 12.49
CA ALA A 215 -15.28 -1.92 11.93
C ALA A 215 -14.45 -3.03 12.61
N ASP A 216 -15.03 -4.22 12.66
CA ASP A 216 -14.45 -5.36 13.38
C ASP A 216 -13.58 -6.23 12.47
N ASP A 217 -14.04 -6.50 11.25
CA ASP A 217 -13.27 -7.23 10.25
C ASP A 217 -13.29 -6.51 8.89
N LEU A 218 -12.65 -7.11 7.89
CA LEU A 218 -12.50 -6.50 6.58
C LEU A 218 -13.82 -6.45 5.80
N ASP A 219 -14.70 -7.42 6.00
CA ASP A 219 -16.00 -7.52 5.31
C ASP A 219 -16.97 -6.47 5.87
N ASP A 220 -17.07 -6.39 7.20
CA ASP A 220 -17.82 -5.36 7.93
C ASP A 220 -17.31 -3.95 7.60
N ALA A 221 -15.98 -3.76 7.48
CA ALA A 221 -15.41 -2.48 7.09
C ALA A 221 -15.85 -2.05 5.69
N ALA A 222 -15.80 -2.98 4.72
CA ALA A 222 -16.20 -2.72 3.35
C ALA A 222 -17.69 -2.39 3.27
N GLU A 223 -18.55 -3.20 3.89
CA GLU A 223 -19.99 -2.98 3.93
C GLU A 223 -20.34 -1.60 4.52
N LYS A 224 -19.73 -1.24 5.67
CA LYS A 224 -19.91 0.07 6.31
C LYS A 224 -19.43 1.21 5.42
N ALA A 225 -18.30 1.05 4.72
CA ALA A 225 -17.76 2.10 3.85
C ALA A 225 -18.63 2.33 2.61
N VAL A 226 -19.19 1.27 2.02
CA VAL A 226 -20.16 1.39 0.92
C VAL A 226 -21.44 2.05 1.41
N LYS A 227 -21.98 1.63 2.55
CA LYS A 227 -23.17 2.28 3.15
C LYS A 227 -22.93 3.76 3.46
N ALA A 228 -21.71 4.14 3.80
CA ALA A 228 -21.34 5.52 4.10
C ALA A 228 -21.36 6.43 2.85
N LEU A 229 -21.37 5.90 1.63
CA LEU A 229 -21.53 6.70 0.40
C LEU A 229 -22.93 7.32 0.25
N ALA A 230 -23.95 6.76 0.92
CA ALA A 230 -25.35 7.18 0.79
C ALA A 230 -25.77 8.30 1.77
N ASN A 231 -24.85 8.80 2.60
CA ASN A 231 -25.11 9.80 3.64
C ASN A 231 -24.67 11.20 3.25
#